data_AF-A0A351ZVJ8-F1
#
_entry.id   AF-A0A351ZVJ8-F1
#
_cell.length_a   1.000
_cell.length_b   1.000
_cell.length_c   1.000
_cell.angle_alpha   90.00
_cell.angle_beta   90.00
_cell.angle_gamma   90.00
#
_symmetry.space_group_name_H-M   'P 1'
#
loop_
_entity.id
_entity.type
_entity.pdbx_description
1 polymer ?
#
loop_
_entity_poly.entity_id
_entity_poly.type
_entity_poly.pdbx_seq_one_letter_code
_entity_poly.pdbx_strand_id
1 'polypeptide(L)'
;MKQSAVVYLVALCSYINTVTAQEKQNDVAIAQRRSHTHAAASTYPQPFVGSGANNREAVAVSSGYYFVDSDEAISDPWKPSANEFEDTLNDRGSWKRIVSGPNQYDASFWSDQRRNAYGGMAFFRNPGDLKDSTDDAFAGPIAIGFPFSFNGVRQDSFYISTNGLIAFSNRRYHYHTDVNGALLSRELRLASTGVLSAYDSQSDDPRHRSGDGMSDATDDSWGYTAVACAGSPSSPKAGIRTKQNLRLDSNGLSAVWGSILPQVVAPAWDDLQVSVVNGADLSVDDFSRVYYKRVPNSDRIVIYFVNLTPIGLKRARIGNQPISEVAFAANNRPGFGEHYRFSVQVTLNGADSSVTVQYDRFAGTAPRLSATSYPANVWMRCNSTVGVIGAARRLDWAGFPSSVPALSVLDYSVPKYVQSTVYLHNIDTDATSAVTPSGASPLGRDFPSDRLAVRFAQHRNMVRAVSVSYRVRSQRAGSSLAYSTIVPSGSVDGYEVLAGDERLGPLQPVALVQSLSNDIQGPAGVNYQRQGIQMRVRCRILNASSGDLVYDVSKVVT
;
A
#
# COMPACT_ATOMS: atom_id res chain seq x y z
N MET A 1 62.94 -14.17 -3.90
CA MET A 1 61.74 -14.39 -3.09
C MET A 1 60.63 -13.54 -3.68
N LYS A 2 59.61 -14.19 -4.28
CA LYS A 2 58.44 -13.54 -4.88
C LYS A 2 57.37 -13.40 -3.79
N GLN A 3 56.91 -12.18 -3.51
CA GLN A 3 55.67 -11.95 -2.75
C GLN A 3 54.66 -11.32 -3.70
N SER A 4 53.70 -12.13 -4.14
CA SER A 4 52.52 -11.70 -4.87
C SER A 4 51.54 -11.09 -3.87
N ALA A 5 51.24 -9.80 -4.00
CA ALA A 5 50.19 -9.14 -3.24
C ALA A 5 48.86 -9.29 -3.99
N VAL A 6 47.99 -10.16 -3.48
CA VAL A 6 46.62 -10.35 -3.98
C VAL A 6 45.76 -9.21 -3.44
N VAL A 7 45.23 -8.37 -4.34
CA VAL A 7 44.33 -7.26 -4.00
C VAL A 7 42.89 -7.75 -4.08
N TYR A 8 42.22 -7.89 -2.93
CA TYR A 8 40.79 -8.17 -2.87
C TYR A 8 40.01 -6.85 -2.94
N LEU A 9 39.17 -6.73 -3.96
CA LEU A 9 38.33 -5.56 -4.23
C LEU A 9 37.01 -5.68 -3.45
N VAL A 10 36.87 -5.00 -2.32
CA VAL A 10 35.59 -4.88 -1.60
C VAL A 10 35.09 -3.44 -1.73
N ALA A 11 34.01 -3.26 -2.48
CA ALA A 11 33.40 -1.95 -2.71
C ALA A 11 32.51 -1.55 -1.52
N LEU A 12 32.97 -0.58 -0.72
CA LEU A 12 32.17 0.07 0.30
C LEU A 12 31.36 1.23 -0.33
N CYS A 13 30.13 0.95 -0.74
CA CYS A 13 29.06 1.93 -0.55
C CYS A 13 28.58 1.75 0.89
N SER A 14 28.33 2.83 1.63
CA SER A 14 27.62 2.76 2.90
C SER A 14 26.15 2.40 2.64
N TYR A 15 25.97 1.11 2.39
CA TYR A 15 24.82 0.23 2.53
C TYR A 15 25.50 -1.13 2.75
N ILE A 16 25.64 -1.56 4.01
CA ILE A 16 26.33 -2.83 4.31
C ILE A 16 25.38 -3.96 3.91
N ASN A 17 25.67 -4.59 2.78
CA ASN A 17 25.42 -6.01 2.52
C ASN A 17 26.57 -6.49 1.62
N THR A 18 27.47 -7.28 2.19
CA THR A 18 28.54 -7.98 1.45
C THR A 18 27.93 -9.14 0.69
N VAL A 19 27.73 -8.99 -0.62
CA VAL A 19 27.07 -9.98 -1.47
C VAL A 19 27.86 -10.12 -2.77
N THR A 20 28.26 -11.36 -3.09
CA THR A 20 29.19 -11.75 -4.16
C THR A 20 28.60 -11.54 -5.57
N ALA A 21 29.42 -11.45 -6.61
CA ALA A 21 28.95 -11.12 -7.97
C ALA A 21 27.99 -12.14 -8.61
N GLN A 22 27.95 -13.39 -8.11
CA GLN A 22 26.96 -14.38 -8.53
C GLN A 22 25.61 -14.18 -7.82
N GLU A 23 25.65 -13.67 -6.60
CA GLU A 23 24.48 -13.19 -5.90
C GLU A 23 23.95 -11.91 -6.55
N LYS A 24 24.75 -11.04 -7.21
CA LYS A 24 24.27 -9.84 -7.95
C LYS A 24 23.22 -10.09 -9.03
N GLN A 25 23.23 -11.24 -9.70
CA GLN A 25 22.17 -11.53 -10.67
C GLN A 25 20.85 -11.91 -9.96
N ASN A 26 20.96 -12.51 -8.78
CA ASN A 26 19.86 -12.75 -7.86
C ASN A 26 19.48 -11.49 -7.06
N ASP A 27 20.41 -10.54 -6.85
CA ASP A 27 20.28 -9.35 -6.02
C ASP A 27 19.77 -8.14 -6.81
N VAL A 28 20.09 -8.04 -8.11
CA VAL A 28 19.33 -7.16 -9.01
C VAL A 28 17.89 -7.64 -9.08
N ALA A 29 17.66 -8.96 -8.96
CA ALA A 29 16.33 -9.49 -8.73
C ALA A 29 15.84 -9.28 -7.29
N ILE A 30 16.65 -9.08 -6.24
CA ILE A 30 16.20 -8.75 -4.85
C ILE A 30 15.93 -7.25 -4.69
N ALA A 31 16.66 -6.38 -5.39
CA ALA A 31 16.41 -4.95 -5.53
C ALA A 31 15.28 -4.63 -6.53
N GLN A 32 14.81 -5.64 -7.26
CA GLN A 32 13.47 -5.68 -7.83
C GLN A 32 12.57 -6.24 -6.74
N ARG A 33 11.81 -5.40 -6.02
CA ARG A 33 10.73 -5.82 -5.11
C ARG A 33 9.86 -6.77 -5.92
N ARG A 34 10.00 -8.06 -5.65
CA ARG A 34 9.72 -9.10 -6.65
C ARG A 34 8.22 -9.33 -6.77
N SER A 35 7.64 -8.90 -7.89
CA SER A 35 6.60 -9.67 -8.57
C SER A 35 7.28 -10.37 -9.75
N HIS A 36 7.33 -11.70 -9.80
CA HIS A 36 7.80 -12.38 -11.01
C HIS A 36 6.61 -12.77 -11.89
N THR A 37 6.60 -12.18 -13.10
CA THR A 37 6.03 -12.60 -14.41
C THR A 37 4.60 -13.16 -14.43
N HIS A 38 3.62 -12.52 -15.09
CA HIS A 38 3.55 -12.34 -16.55
C HIS A 38 2.90 -10.99 -16.97
N ALA A 39 3.71 -10.02 -17.41
CA ALA A 39 3.32 -8.61 -17.61
C ALA A 39 3.10 -7.86 -16.29
N ALA A 40 4.07 -8.05 -15.39
CA ALA A 40 4.51 -7.13 -14.36
C ALA A 40 3.45 -6.25 -13.69
N ALA A 41 2.68 -6.88 -12.81
CA ALA A 41 2.13 -6.21 -11.63
C ALA A 41 3.28 -5.94 -10.64
N SER A 42 4.22 -5.10 -11.05
CA SER A 42 5.40 -4.79 -10.27
C SER A 42 5.03 -3.76 -9.21
N THR A 43 5.44 -4.00 -7.97
CA THR A 43 5.48 -2.97 -6.91
C THR A 43 6.54 -1.91 -7.19
N TYR A 44 7.27 -2.08 -8.28
CA TYR A 44 8.07 -1.08 -8.94
C TYR A 44 7.53 -0.72 -10.34
N PRO A 45 8.03 0.36 -10.94
CA PRO A 45 7.46 0.88 -12.18
C PRO A 45 7.72 0.00 -13.40
N GLN A 46 6.69 -0.15 -14.23
CA GLN A 46 6.73 -0.73 -15.58
C GLN A 46 6.58 0.36 -16.65
N PRO A 47 6.98 0.05 -17.89
CA PRO A 47 8.36 0.17 -18.36
C PRO A 47 8.78 1.65 -18.51
N PHE A 48 10.00 1.95 -18.08
CA PHE A 48 10.65 3.25 -18.25
C PHE A 48 11.33 3.34 -19.61
N VAL A 49 11.18 4.46 -20.33
CA VAL A 49 11.94 4.72 -21.57
C VAL A 49 13.30 5.29 -21.19
N GLY A 50 14.34 4.45 -21.26
CA GLY A 50 15.73 4.76 -20.91
C GLY A 50 16.34 6.02 -21.56
N SER A 51 15.77 6.46 -22.68
CA SER A 51 16.33 7.48 -23.57
C SER A 51 15.32 8.56 -24.00
N GLY A 52 14.20 8.74 -23.27
CA GLY A 52 13.14 9.67 -23.70
C GLY A 52 12.40 10.36 -22.56
N ALA A 53 11.56 11.34 -22.92
CA ALA A 53 10.64 11.96 -21.98
C ALA A 53 9.57 10.93 -21.54
N ASN A 54 9.48 10.67 -20.24
CA ASN A 54 8.38 9.87 -19.70
C ASN A 54 7.09 10.71 -19.77
N ASN A 55 6.01 10.11 -20.26
CA ASN A 55 4.72 10.81 -20.37
C ASN A 55 4.24 11.22 -18.97
N ARG A 56 3.97 12.52 -18.77
CA ARG A 56 3.44 13.07 -17.51
C ARG A 56 1.99 12.69 -17.25
N GLU A 57 1.28 12.21 -18.25
CA GLU A 57 -0.10 11.72 -18.13
C GLU A 57 -0.16 10.20 -17.94
N ALA A 58 0.96 9.50 -18.11
CA ALA A 58 1.06 8.10 -17.71
C ALA A 58 1.27 8.03 -16.19
N VAL A 59 0.68 7.03 -15.53
CA VAL A 59 0.83 6.75 -14.08
C VAL A 59 2.32 6.82 -13.74
N ALA A 60 2.76 7.92 -13.15
CA ALA A 60 4.18 8.11 -12.90
C ALA A 60 4.65 7.04 -11.93
N VAL A 61 5.58 6.23 -12.41
CA VAL A 61 6.65 5.44 -11.79
C VAL A 61 7.01 5.81 -10.32
N SER A 62 6.82 7.05 -9.89
CA SER A 62 7.19 7.58 -8.57
C SER A 62 6.04 7.77 -7.58
N SER A 63 4.79 7.50 -7.97
CA SER A 63 3.62 8.08 -7.26
C SER A 63 2.78 7.09 -6.45
N GLY A 64 2.97 5.77 -6.61
CA GLY A 64 2.17 4.72 -5.95
C GLY A 64 2.72 4.26 -4.59
N TYR A 65 1.96 3.39 -3.92
CA TYR A 65 2.41 2.73 -2.69
C TYR A 65 3.43 1.63 -3.02
N TYR A 66 4.45 1.49 -2.16
CA TYR A 66 5.38 0.37 -2.15
C TYR A 66 5.09 -0.53 -0.97
N PHE A 67 5.35 -1.84 -1.05
CA PHE A 67 5.26 -2.71 0.11
C PHE A 67 6.60 -3.33 0.52
N VAL A 68 6.68 -3.68 1.80
CA VAL A 68 7.67 -4.56 2.44
C VAL A 68 6.92 -5.45 3.43
N ASP A 69 7.35 -6.70 3.58
CA ASP A 69 6.83 -7.60 4.59
C ASP A 69 7.85 -7.94 5.70
N SER A 70 7.34 -8.47 6.80
CA SER A 70 8.14 -8.83 7.99
C SER A 70 9.01 -10.08 7.79
N ASP A 71 8.81 -10.84 6.72
CA ASP A 71 9.55 -12.08 6.47
C ASP A 71 10.74 -11.85 5.52
N GLU A 72 10.82 -10.68 4.88
CA GLU A 72 11.86 -10.29 3.95
C GLU A 72 13.24 -10.09 4.64
N ALA A 73 14.32 -10.57 4.01
CA ALA A 73 15.68 -10.50 4.54
C ALA A 73 16.36 -9.15 4.25
N ILE A 74 15.74 -8.05 4.68
CA ILE A 74 16.24 -6.68 4.49
C ILE A 74 16.50 -5.97 5.82
N SER A 75 17.29 -4.89 5.77
CA SER A 75 17.62 -4.05 6.93
C SER A 75 16.37 -3.45 7.59
N ASP A 76 16.41 -3.33 8.93
CA ASP A 76 15.29 -2.95 9.79
C ASP A 76 14.56 -1.61 9.55
N PRO A 77 15.16 -0.49 9.08
CA PRO A 77 14.52 0.82 9.24
C PRO A 77 13.19 1.02 8.50
N TRP A 78 12.89 0.19 7.49
CA TRP A 78 11.62 0.25 6.76
C TRP A 78 10.71 -0.96 7.02
N LYS A 79 11.26 -2.02 7.60
CA LYS A 79 10.59 -3.31 7.79
C LYS A 79 9.53 -3.19 8.90
N PRO A 80 8.29 -3.66 8.68
CA PRO A 80 7.30 -3.70 9.75
C PRO A 80 7.68 -4.79 10.77
N SER A 81 7.46 -4.51 12.04
CA SER A 81 7.71 -5.49 13.10
C SER A 81 6.43 -6.23 13.47
N ALA A 82 6.55 -7.55 13.68
CA ALA A 82 5.50 -8.35 14.31
C ALA A 82 5.09 -7.84 15.71
N ASN A 83 5.97 -7.08 16.37
CA ASN A 83 5.71 -6.50 17.69
C ASN A 83 4.85 -5.22 17.65
N GLU A 84 4.53 -4.70 16.46
CA GLU A 84 3.63 -3.54 16.30
C GLU A 84 2.15 -3.90 16.57
N PHE A 85 1.83 -5.19 16.74
CA PHE A 85 0.48 -5.66 17.03
C PHE A 85 -0.01 -5.17 18.39
N GLU A 86 -1.17 -4.50 18.42
CA GLU A 86 -1.76 -4.01 19.66
C GLU A 86 -2.84 -4.94 20.21
N ASP A 87 -2.67 -5.48 21.40
CA ASP A 87 -3.73 -6.26 22.06
C ASP A 87 -4.84 -5.35 22.60
N THR A 88 -6.10 -5.72 22.36
CA THR A 88 -7.30 -5.10 22.95
C THR A 88 -7.32 -5.13 24.48
N LEU A 89 -6.59 -6.05 25.12
CA LEU A 89 -6.44 -6.11 26.57
C LEU A 89 -5.55 -5.01 27.13
N ASN A 90 -4.70 -4.41 26.29
CA ASN A 90 -3.86 -3.26 26.62
C ASN A 90 -4.63 -1.97 26.32
N ASP A 91 -4.66 -1.05 27.28
CA ASP A 91 -5.37 0.23 27.15
C ASP A 91 -6.85 0.05 26.75
N ARG A 92 -7.56 -0.83 27.47
CA ARG A 92 -8.92 -1.29 27.14
C ARG A 92 -9.92 -0.14 26.93
N GLY A 93 -9.73 1.00 27.60
CA GLY A 93 -10.63 2.16 27.48
C GLY A 93 -10.53 2.91 26.15
N SER A 94 -9.39 2.81 25.48
CA SER A 94 -9.12 3.45 24.18
C SER A 94 -9.76 2.71 23.00
N TRP A 95 -9.90 1.38 23.11
CA TRP A 95 -10.53 0.55 22.09
C TRP A 95 -12.04 0.76 22.05
N LYS A 96 -12.56 1.02 20.86
CA LYS A 96 -13.98 1.15 20.59
C LYS A 96 -14.44 0.00 19.72
N ARG A 97 -15.50 -0.67 20.16
CA ARG A 97 -16.13 -1.75 19.40
C ARG A 97 -17.03 -1.17 18.32
N ILE A 98 -16.90 -1.69 17.10
CA ILE A 98 -17.91 -1.53 16.05
C ILE A 98 -19.01 -2.54 16.36
N VAL A 99 -20.21 -2.04 16.58
CA VAL A 99 -21.33 -2.87 17.03
C VAL A 99 -21.92 -3.61 15.83
N SER A 100 -22.48 -4.78 16.05
CA SER A 100 -22.98 -5.58 14.93
C SER A 100 -24.30 -5.07 14.36
N GLY A 101 -24.94 -4.04 14.91
CA GLY A 101 -26.13 -3.44 14.30
C GLY A 101 -26.59 -2.14 14.96
N PRO A 102 -27.33 -1.27 14.25
CA PRO A 102 -27.78 0.03 14.77
C PRO A 102 -28.73 -0.09 15.97
N ASN A 103 -29.53 -1.17 15.99
CA ASN A 103 -30.59 -1.38 16.99
C ASN A 103 -30.08 -1.93 18.32
N GLN A 104 -28.77 -2.16 18.47
CA GLN A 104 -28.18 -2.51 19.78
C GLN A 104 -28.18 -1.34 20.76
N TYR A 105 -28.31 -0.12 20.24
CA TYR A 105 -28.41 1.10 21.02
C TYR A 105 -29.66 1.87 20.57
N ASP A 106 -30.14 2.74 21.45
CA ASP A 106 -31.19 3.68 21.09
C ASP A 106 -30.71 4.64 19.98
N ALA A 107 -31.63 5.13 19.15
CA ALA A 107 -31.27 6.00 18.02
C ALA A 107 -30.50 7.27 18.45
N SER A 108 -30.77 7.78 19.67
CA SER A 108 -30.12 8.98 20.16
C SER A 108 -28.64 8.76 20.51
N PHE A 109 -28.21 7.51 20.76
CA PHE A 109 -26.81 7.14 20.95
C PHE A 109 -25.94 7.58 19.78
N TRP A 110 -26.42 7.35 18.56
CA TRP A 110 -25.64 7.64 17.34
C TRP A 110 -25.50 9.14 17.07
N SER A 111 -26.47 9.94 17.52
CA SER A 111 -26.44 11.40 17.44
C SER A 111 -25.78 12.08 18.65
N ASP A 112 -25.66 11.40 19.79
CA ASP A 112 -25.14 11.97 21.03
C ASP A 112 -23.61 11.86 21.09
N GLN A 113 -22.94 13.00 20.96
CA GLN A 113 -21.48 13.08 20.95
C GLN A 113 -20.82 12.79 22.29
N ARG A 114 -21.52 12.84 23.43
CA ARG A 114 -20.90 12.41 24.69
C ARG A 114 -20.77 10.89 24.74
N ARG A 115 -21.69 10.19 24.09
CA ARG A 115 -21.73 8.72 24.00
C ARG A 115 -20.97 8.21 22.77
N ASN A 116 -21.05 8.92 21.67
CA ASN A 116 -20.34 8.70 20.41
C ASN A 116 -19.21 9.74 20.26
N ALA A 117 -18.33 9.83 21.26
CA ALA A 117 -17.27 10.85 21.44
C ALA A 117 -16.30 11.03 20.27
N TYR A 118 -16.28 10.09 19.34
CA TYR A 118 -15.42 10.15 18.17
C TYR A 118 -16.17 10.27 16.84
N GLY A 119 -17.49 10.45 16.92
CA GLY A 119 -18.38 10.65 15.78
C GLY A 119 -18.53 9.44 14.87
N GLY A 120 -19.60 9.46 14.08
CA GLY A 120 -19.81 8.51 12.99
C GLY A 120 -20.77 7.37 13.30
N MET A 121 -20.93 6.46 12.36
CA MET A 121 -21.86 5.34 12.42
C MET A 121 -21.09 4.03 12.59
N ALA A 122 -20.51 3.83 13.77
CA ALA A 122 -19.69 2.67 14.13
C ALA A 122 -20.53 1.41 14.41
N PHE A 123 -21.42 1.09 13.49
CA PHE A 123 -22.24 -0.11 13.50
C PHE A 123 -22.31 -0.72 12.10
N PHE A 124 -22.35 -2.04 12.01
CA PHE A 124 -22.59 -2.70 10.74
C PHE A 124 -24.05 -2.59 10.30
N ARG A 125 -24.26 -2.35 9.01
CA ARG A 125 -25.57 -2.31 8.37
C ARG A 125 -25.47 -2.72 6.91
N ASN A 126 -26.57 -3.24 6.37
CA ASN A 126 -26.78 -3.33 4.93
C ASN A 126 -28.07 -2.58 4.52
N PRO A 127 -27.97 -1.36 3.98
CA PRO A 127 -29.12 -0.63 3.45
C PRO A 127 -29.94 -1.36 2.38
N GLY A 128 -29.36 -2.34 1.69
CA GLY A 128 -30.05 -3.18 0.70
C GLY A 128 -30.67 -4.45 1.30
N ASP A 129 -30.31 -4.79 2.54
CA ASP A 129 -30.91 -5.87 3.32
C ASP A 129 -30.89 -5.51 4.81
N LEU A 130 -31.99 -4.93 5.30
CA LEU A 130 -32.08 -4.43 6.68
C LEU A 130 -32.04 -5.54 7.75
N LYS A 131 -32.07 -6.81 7.34
CA LYS A 131 -31.99 -7.97 8.26
C LYS A 131 -30.55 -8.45 8.46
N ASP A 132 -29.64 -8.08 7.57
CA ASP A 132 -28.23 -8.50 7.66
C ASP A 132 -27.32 -7.35 8.07
N SER A 133 -26.44 -7.67 9.01
CA SER A 133 -25.45 -6.76 9.56
C SER A 133 -24.14 -7.48 9.89
N THR A 134 -24.00 -8.72 9.42
CA THR A 134 -22.86 -9.61 9.70
C THR A 134 -22.22 -10.17 8.44
N ASP A 135 -22.97 -10.20 7.33
CA ASP A 135 -22.53 -10.55 5.98
C ASP A 135 -22.93 -9.42 5.00
N ASP A 136 -22.14 -9.21 3.95
CA ASP A 136 -22.32 -8.14 2.95
C ASP A 136 -22.68 -6.76 3.57
N ALA A 137 -22.10 -6.43 4.73
CA ALA A 137 -22.45 -5.26 5.52
C ALA A 137 -21.27 -4.30 5.69
N PHE A 138 -21.54 -3.06 6.09
CA PHE A 138 -20.49 -2.09 6.40
C PHE A 138 -20.81 -1.21 7.61
N ALA A 139 -19.76 -0.67 8.22
CA ALA A 139 -19.81 0.36 9.22
C ALA A 139 -19.17 1.65 8.71
N GLY A 140 -19.71 2.80 9.10
CA GLY A 140 -19.16 4.12 8.77
C GLY A 140 -20.19 5.14 8.28
N PRO A 141 -19.77 6.41 8.14
CA PRO A 141 -18.38 6.87 8.26
C PRO A 141 -17.89 6.83 9.72
N ILE A 142 -16.62 6.49 9.93
CA ILE A 142 -15.91 6.63 11.21
C ILE A 142 -14.78 7.63 10.98
N ALA A 143 -14.64 8.63 11.86
CA ALA A 143 -13.60 9.66 11.68
C ALA A 143 -12.19 9.08 11.84
N ILE A 144 -11.21 9.53 11.05
CA ILE A 144 -9.79 9.18 11.25
C ILE A 144 -9.25 9.91 12.49
N GLY A 145 -9.64 11.17 12.65
CA GLY A 145 -9.27 12.01 13.80
C GLY A 145 -7.95 12.75 13.64
N PHE A 146 -7.26 12.60 12.51
CA PHE A 146 -6.02 13.30 12.18
C PHE A 146 -5.82 13.43 10.66
N PRO A 147 -4.90 14.29 10.20
CA PRO A 147 -4.59 14.41 8.79
C PRO A 147 -3.92 13.13 8.27
N PHE A 148 -4.69 12.29 7.58
CA PHE A 148 -4.18 11.12 6.87
C PHE A 148 -4.28 11.38 5.37
N SER A 149 -3.19 11.19 4.63
CA SER A 149 -3.20 11.30 3.17
C SER A 149 -3.12 9.93 2.54
N PHE A 150 -3.92 9.68 1.52
CA PHE A 150 -3.87 8.47 0.73
C PHE A 150 -3.96 8.86 -0.74
N ASN A 151 -3.04 8.36 -1.57
CA ASN A 151 -2.94 8.74 -3.00
C ASN A 151 -2.90 10.26 -3.26
N GLY A 152 -2.28 11.01 -2.35
CA GLY A 152 -2.15 12.47 -2.45
C GLY A 152 -3.42 13.27 -2.10
N VAL A 153 -4.43 12.61 -1.54
CA VAL A 153 -5.67 13.22 -1.07
C VAL A 153 -5.80 13.05 0.43
N ARG A 154 -6.14 14.13 1.14
CA ARG A 154 -6.43 14.04 2.57
C ARG A 154 -7.80 13.39 2.79
N GLN A 155 -7.80 12.34 3.60
CA GLN A 155 -8.98 11.61 4.06
C GLN A 155 -9.33 12.04 5.48
N ASP A 156 -10.62 12.05 5.81
CA ASP A 156 -11.08 12.40 7.16
C ASP A 156 -11.88 11.28 7.82
N SER A 157 -12.34 10.31 7.04
CA SER A 157 -13.20 9.23 7.49
C SER A 157 -12.97 7.97 6.68
N PHE A 158 -13.39 6.85 7.26
CA PHE A 158 -13.34 5.56 6.61
C PHE A 158 -14.61 4.77 6.87
N TYR A 159 -14.83 3.79 6.01
CA TYR A 159 -15.85 2.76 6.10
C TYR A 159 -15.18 1.40 6.17
N ILE A 160 -15.75 0.48 6.94
CA ILE A 160 -15.26 -0.89 7.09
C ILE A 160 -16.32 -1.85 6.59
N SER A 161 -15.94 -2.81 5.77
CA SER A 161 -16.78 -3.90 5.29
C SER A 161 -16.56 -5.20 6.05
N THR A 162 -17.61 -6.02 6.19
CA THR A 162 -17.50 -7.41 6.67
C THR A 162 -16.69 -8.28 5.70
N ASN A 163 -16.67 -7.93 4.42
CA ASN A 163 -15.92 -8.59 3.35
C ASN A 163 -14.42 -8.21 3.31
N GLY A 164 -13.87 -7.65 4.39
CA GLY A 164 -12.43 -7.39 4.50
C GLY A 164 -11.91 -6.23 3.65
N LEU A 165 -12.75 -5.21 3.43
CA LEU A 165 -12.39 -3.94 2.77
C LEU A 165 -12.48 -2.76 3.74
N ILE A 166 -11.60 -1.78 3.57
CA ILE A 166 -11.66 -0.47 4.21
C ILE A 166 -11.63 0.58 3.10
N ALA A 167 -12.62 1.47 3.06
CA ALA A 167 -12.65 2.54 2.07
C ALA A 167 -12.63 3.91 2.73
N PHE A 168 -11.91 4.85 2.13
CA PHE A 168 -11.78 6.20 2.63
C PHE A 168 -12.76 7.15 1.96
N SER A 169 -13.11 8.19 2.70
CA SER A 169 -13.85 9.33 2.19
C SER A 169 -13.33 10.61 2.86
N ASN A 170 -13.67 11.71 2.22
CA ASN A 170 -13.50 13.04 2.78
C ASN A 170 -14.76 13.87 2.59
N ARG A 171 -14.87 14.88 3.45
CA ARG A 171 -15.92 15.89 3.42
C ARG A 171 -15.88 16.71 2.14
N ARG A 172 -17.06 17.13 1.70
CA ARG A 172 -17.25 18.09 0.62
C ARG A 172 -16.99 19.52 1.08
N TYR A 173 -17.37 19.86 2.32
CA TYR A 173 -17.30 21.22 2.84
C TYR A 173 -16.41 21.34 4.09
N HIS A 174 -15.93 22.54 4.34
CA HIS A 174 -15.42 22.97 5.63
C HIS A 174 -16.59 23.31 6.55
N TYR A 175 -16.43 22.98 7.82
CA TYR A 175 -17.44 23.22 8.84
C TYR A 175 -16.81 23.89 10.05
N HIS A 176 -17.58 24.79 10.67
CA HIS A 176 -17.37 25.16 12.05
C HIS A 176 -17.73 23.98 12.94
N THR A 177 -16.81 23.65 13.83
CA THR A 177 -17.05 22.68 14.89
C THR A 177 -17.28 23.39 16.22
N ASP A 178 -18.19 22.89 17.04
CA ASP A 178 -18.28 23.35 18.43
C ASP A 178 -17.08 22.85 19.27
N VAL A 179 -17.07 23.19 20.57
CA VAL A 179 -16.02 22.76 21.52
C VAL A 179 -15.93 21.23 21.68
N ASN A 180 -16.96 20.49 21.25
CA ASN A 180 -17.03 19.03 21.30
C ASN A 180 -16.80 18.37 19.92
N GLY A 181 -16.52 19.16 18.88
CA GLY A 181 -16.31 18.67 17.51
C GLY A 181 -17.57 18.54 16.65
N ALA A 182 -18.73 19.02 17.11
CA ALA A 182 -19.99 18.98 16.37
C ALA A 182 -19.95 19.88 15.14
N LEU A 183 -20.26 19.34 13.96
CA LEU A 183 -20.46 20.17 12.77
C LEU A 183 -21.69 21.06 12.98
N LEU A 184 -21.48 22.38 13.08
CA LEU A 184 -22.55 23.37 13.32
C LEU A 184 -23.07 23.94 12.00
N SER A 185 -22.15 24.49 11.21
CA SER A 185 -22.46 25.16 9.94
C SER A 185 -21.27 25.09 9.01
N ARG A 186 -21.51 25.31 7.72
CA ARG A 186 -20.42 25.49 6.76
C ARG A 186 -19.61 26.72 7.10
N GLU A 187 -18.32 26.68 6.78
CA GLU A 187 -17.36 27.76 7.03
C GLU A 187 -16.62 28.11 5.75
N LEU A 188 -16.52 29.40 5.44
CA LEU A 188 -15.67 29.92 4.38
C LEU A 188 -14.20 29.89 4.80
N ARG A 189 -13.35 29.23 4.01
CA ARG A 189 -11.89 29.24 4.21
C ARG A 189 -11.19 29.76 2.97
N LEU A 190 -9.97 30.27 3.16
CA LEU A 190 -9.13 30.72 2.05
C LEU A 190 -8.75 29.51 1.18
N ALA A 191 -9.30 29.44 -0.02
CA ALA A 191 -9.02 28.40 -1.00
C ALA A 191 -7.83 28.76 -1.91
N SER A 192 -7.69 30.04 -2.22
CA SER A 192 -6.53 30.64 -2.86
C SER A 192 -6.43 32.11 -2.45
N THR A 193 -5.35 32.79 -2.80
CA THR A 193 -5.15 34.20 -2.44
C THR A 193 -6.35 35.05 -2.89
N GLY A 194 -7.07 35.63 -1.92
CA GLY A 194 -8.25 36.46 -2.15
C GLY A 194 -9.55 35.72 -2.44
N VAL A 195 -9.56 34.38 -2.46
CA VAL A 195 -10.76 33.57 -2.73
C VAL A 195 -11.14 32.76 -1.51
N LEU A 196 -12.33 33.03 -0.98
CA LEU A 196 -12.96 32.24 0.08
C LEU A 196 -13.88 31.19 -0.55
N SER A 197 -13.87 29.99 0.03
CA SER A 197 -14.75 28.89 -0.37
C SER A 197 -15.06 28.01 0.83
N ALA A 198 -16.31 27.54 0.91
CA ALA A 198 -16.73 26.53 1.85
C ALA A 198 -16.34 25.12 1.39
N TYR A 199 -15.94 24.93 0.13
CA TYR A 199 -15.54 23.61 -0.36
C TYR A 199 -14.17 23.19 0.16
N ASP A 200 -14.05 21.94 0.63
CA ASP A 200 -12.74 21.39 0.93
C ASP A 200 -11.97 21.18 -0.38
N SER A 201 -10.81 21.84 -0.45
CA SER A 201 -9.89 21.72 -1.58
C SER A 201 -9.54 20.26 -1.92
N GLN A 202 -9.54 19.40 -0.89
CA GLN A 202 -9.17 17.99 -0.96
C GLN A 202 -10.32 17.07 -1.33
N SER A 203 -11.57 17.55 -1.40
CA SER A 203 -12.73 16.67 -1.55
C SER A 203 -12.69 15.84 -2.83
N ASP A 204 -12.97 14.54 -2.68
CA ASP A 204 -13.07 13.56 -3.77
C ASP A 204 -14.44 13.59 -4.47
N ASP A 205 -15.40 14.39 -3.98
CA ASP A 205 -16.75 14.50 -4.52
C ASP A 205 -16.78 15.29 -5.85
N PRO A 206 -17.13 14.64 -6.98
CA PRO A 206 -17.18 15.26 -8.29
C PRO A 206 -18.51 15.96 -8.58
N ARG A 207 -19.51 15.87 -7.69
CA ARG A 207 -20.84 16.49 -7.92
C ARG A 207 -20.70 18.01 -8.04
N HIS A 208 -21.47 18.59 -8.96
CA HIS A 208 -21.41 20.01 -9.34
C HIS A 208 -21.34 20.95 -8.13
N ARG A 209 -20.47 21.97 -8.20
CA ARG A 209 -20.26 22.98 -7.16
C ARG A 209 -20.82 24.33 -7.62
N SER A 210 -21.50 25.04 -6.72
CA SER A 210 -22.16 26.32 -7.01
C SER A 210 -21.70 27.40 -6.04
N GLY A 211 -21.36 28.57 -6.59
CA GLY A 211 -20.92 29.73 -5.81
C GLY A 211 -19.73 29.44 -4.90
N ASP A 212 -19.78 29.99 -3.69
CA ASP A 212 -18.79 29.77 -2.63
C ASP A 212 -19.07 28.51 -1.78
N GLY A 213 -20.15 27.77 -2.08
CA GLY A 213 -20.57 26.57 -1.35
C GLY A 213 -21.45 26.81 -0.11
N MET A 214 -21.72 28.06 0.28
CA MET A 214 -22.55 28.34 1.47
C MET A 214 -24.02 28.01 1.24
N SER A 215 -24.51 28.13 0.00
CA SER A 215 -25.90 27.84 -0.39
C SER A 215 -26.05 26.59 -1.26
N ASP A 216 -25.02 25.76 -1.41
CA ASP A 216 -25.09 24.53 -2.20
C ASP A 216 -26.05 23.52 -1.54
N ALA A 217 -27.11 23.11 -2.23
CA ALA A 217 -28.10 22.17 -1.72
C ALA A 217 -27.60 20.72 -1.67
N THR A 218 -26.42 20.42 -2.22
CA THR A 218 -25.85 19.08 -2.24
C THR A 218 -25.39 18.64 -0.86
N ASP A 219 -25.98 17.56 -0.36
CA ASP A 219 -25.58 16.95 0.91
C ASP A 219 -24.16 16.39 0.88
N ASP A 220 -23.49 16.43 2.02
CA ASP A 220 -22.15 15.84 2.22
C ASP A 220 -22.23 14.33 2.45
N SER A 221 -22.76 13.64 1.44
CA SER A 221 -23.12 12.22 1.48
C SER A 221 -22.29 11.35 0.52
N TRP A 222 -21.31 11.93 -0.18
CA TRP A 222 -20.52 11.24 -1.22
C TRP A 222 -19.90 9.92 -0.72
N GLY A 223 -19.28 9.92 0.46
CA GLY A 223 -18.72 8.70 1.05
C GLY A 223 -19.75 7.59 1.26
N TYR A 224 -20.96 7.95 1.68
CA TYR A 224 -22.02 6.95 1.89
C TYR A 224 -22.60 6.48 0.55
N THR A 225 -22.99 7.43 -0.32
CA THR A 225 -23.71 7.10 -1.55
C THR A 225 -22.80 6.47 -2.59
N ALA A 226 -21.62 7.03 -2.83
CA ALA A 226 -20.73 6.61 -3.91
C ALA A 226 -19.71 5.57 -3.44
N VAL A 227 -19.03 5.81 -2.32
CA VAL A 227 -17.98 4.89 -1.85
C VAL A 227 -18.58 3.64 -1.21
N ALA A 228 -19.40 3.80 -0.17
CA ALA A 228 -19.95 2.64 0.55
C ALA A 228 -21.02 1.89 -0.26
N CYS A 229 -21.83 2.60 -1.04
CA CYS A 229 -22.97 2.02 -1.76
C CYS A 229 -22.85 1.94 -3.28
N ALA A 230 -21.77 2.43 -3.91
CA ALA A 230 -21.61 2.48 -5.37
C ALA A 230 -22.82 3.07 -6.13
N GLY A 231 -23.42 4.12 -5.58
CA GLY A 231 -24.62 4.75 -6.13
C GLY A 231 -25.92 3.93 -5.99
N SER A 232 -25.85 2.73 -5.40
CA SER A 232 -26.97 1.79 -5.31
C SER A 232 -27.21 1.31 -3.86
N PRO A 233 -27.70 2.16 -2.94
CA PRO A 233 -27.91 1.80 -1.53
C PRO A 233 -28.82 0.59 -1.33
N SER A 234 -29.86 0.47 -2.15
CA SER A 234 -30.84 -0.63 -2.12
C SER A 234 -30.29 -1.97 -2.61
N SER A 235 -29.13 -2.00 -3.26
CA SER A 235 -28.47 -3.25 -3.63
C SER A 235 -27.69 -3.78 -2.43
N PRO A 236 -27.94 -5.03 -1.98
CA PRO A 236 -27.27 -5.57 -0.80
C PRO A 236 -25.77 -5.78 -1.01
N LYS A 237 -25.29 -5.84 -2.26
CA LYS A 237 -23.91 -6.20 -2.61
C LYS A 237 -23.12 -5.06 -3.28
N ALA A 238 -23.70 -3.87 -3.35
CA ALA A 238 -23.07 -2.73 -4.03
C ALA A 238 -22.06 -2.01 -3.14
N GLY A 239 -21.00 -1.50 -3.78
CA GLY A 239 -19.92 -0.76 -3.14
C GLY A 239 -19.03 -1.66 -2.28
N ILE A 240 -18.61 -1.17 -1.12
CA ILE A 240 -17.69 -1.91 -0.23
C ILE A 240 -18.29 -3.19 0.34
N ARG A 241 -19.61 -3.38 0.24
CA ARG A 241 -20.32 -4.60 0.61
C ARG A 241 -20.10 -5.74 -0.37
N THR A 242 -19.44 -5.50 -1.50
CA THR A 242 -19.23 -6.56 -2.48
C THR A 242 -18.39 -7.71 -1.90
N LYS A 243 -18.90 -8.92 -2.08
CA LYS A 243 -18.17 -10.17 -1.89
C LYS A 243 -17.44 -10.66 -3.13
N GLN A 244 -17.69 -10.02 -4.28
CA GLN A 244 -17.04 -10.38 -5.53
C GLN A 244 -15.59 -9.91 -5.46
N ASN A 245 -14.72 -10.79 -4.97
CA ASN A 245 -13.30 -10.51 -4.94
C ASN A 245 -12.75 -10.44 -6.37
N LEU A 246 -12.32 -9.25 -6.77
CA LEU A 246 -11.70 -8.99 -8.06
C LEU A 246 -10.27 -8.51 -7.85
N ARG A 247 -9.52 -8.42 -8.94
CA ARG A 247 -8.20 -7.80 -8.91
C ARG A 247 -8.31 -6.34 -8.50
N LEU A 248 -7.41 -5.87 -7.64
CA LEU A 248 -7.26 -4.45 -7.33
C LEU A 248 -6.55 -3.74 -8.49
N ASP A 249 -7.30 -3.48 -9.55
CA ASP A 249 -6.91 -2.64 -10.67
C ASP A 249 -8.10 -1.78 -11.13
N SER A 250 -7.88 -0.97 -12.17
CA SER A 250 -8.94 -0.09 -12.71
C SER A 250 -10.16 -0.86 -13.23
N ASN A 251 -9.98 -2.09 -13.73
CA ASN A 251 -11.07 -2.88 -14.28
C ASN A 251 -11.90 -3.50 -13.16
N GLY A 252 -11.24 -4.04 -12.13
CA GLY A 252 -11.89 -4.58 -10.94
C GLY A 252 -12.66 -3.52 -10.17
N LEU A 253 -12.10 -2.31 -10.01
CA LEU A 253 -12.84 -1.19 -9.42
C LEU A 253 -14.05 -0.79 -10.27
N SER A 254 -13.89 -0.68 -11.59
CA SER A 254 -14.98 -0.31 -12.50
C SER A 254 -16.12 -1.34 -12.48
N ALA A 255 -15.80 -2.62 -12.34
CA ALA A 255 -16.82 -3.68 -12.24
C ALA A 255 -17.69 -3.55 -10.98
N VAL A 256 -17.16 -3.01 -9.88
CA VAL A 256 -17.88 -2.88 -8.60
C VAL A 256 -18.49 -1.49 -8.41
N TRP A 257 -17.75 -0.44 -8.76
CA TRP A 257 -18.09 0.96 -8.49
C TRP A 257 -18.40 1.78 -9.76
N GLY A 258 -18.31 1.19 -10.95
CA GLY A 258 -18.52 1.89 -12.22
C GLY A 258 -17.50 3.01 -12.43
N SER A 259 -17.97 4.22 -12.68
CA SER A 259 -17.10 5.40 -12.85
C SER A 259 -16.57 5.96 -11.52
N ILE A 260 -17.04 5.45 -10.37
CA ILE A 260 -16.57 5.89 -9.06
C ILE A 260 -15.24 5.19 -8.77
N LEU A 261 -14.21 5.98 -8.42
CA LEU A 261 -12.88 5.47 -8.09
C LEU A 261 -12.60 5.68 -6.61
N PRO A 262 -13.07 4.77 -5.72
CA PRO A 262 -12.85 4.91 -4.29
C PRO A 262 -11.39 4.66 -3.92
N GLN A 263 -10.97 5.21 -2.78
CA GLN A 263 -9.68 4.91 -2.17
C GLN A 263 -9.89 3.78 -1.15
N VAL A 264 -9.21 2.65 -1.36
CA VAL A 264 -9.51 1.38 -0.69
C VAL A 264 -8.23 0.69 -0.22
N VAL A 265 -8.29 0.13 0.98
CA VAL A 265 -7.35 -0.85 1.52
C VAL A 265 -8.10 -2.17 1.61
N ALA A 266 -7.57 -3.21 1.00
CA ALA A 266 -8.03 -4.57 1.16
C ALA A 266 -7.05 -5.30 2.10
N PRO A 267 -7.32 -5.38 3.42
CA PRO A 267 -6.54 -6.25 4.28
C PRO A 267 -6.79 -7.74 4.00
N ALA A 268 -8.00 -8.11 3.55
CA ALA A 268 -8.35 -9.49 3.22
C ALA A 268 -9.67 -9.52 2.43
N TRP A 269 -9.74 -8.86 1.27
CA TRP A 269 -10.99 -8.79 0.51
C TRP A 269 -11.40 -10.18 0.01
N ASP A 270 -12.55 -10.66 0.45
CA ASP A 270 -13.14 -11.96 0.08
C ASP A 270 -14.62 -12.01 0.53
N ASP A 271 -15.37 -13.05 0.17
CA ASP A 271 -16.70 -13.36 0.72
C ASP A 271 -16.53 -13.82 2.18
N LEU A 272 -16.62 -12.87 3.12
CA LEU A 272 -16.34 -13.03 4.55
C LEU A 272 -17.49 -12.47 5.40
N GLN A 273 -17.59 -12.99 6.61
CA GLN A 273 -18.58 -12.54 7.59
C GLN A 273 -17.93 -12.18 8.94
N VAL A 274 -18.54 -11.23 9.63
CA VAL A 274 -18.31 -10.97 11.06
C VAL A 274 -19.37 -11.75 11.83
N SER A 275 -19.09 -13.04 12.05
CA SER A 275 -20.00 -13.97 12.71
C SER A 275 -20.16 -13.66 14.20
N VAL A 276 -21.32 -13.15 14.62
CA VAL A 276 -21.64 -12.85 16.04
C VAL A 276 -22.65 -13.81 16.67
N VAL A 277 -23.38 -14.58 15.86
CA VAL A 277 -24.38 -15.56 16.30
C VAL A 277 -23.82 -16.96 16.13
N ASN A 278 -23.99 -17.83 17.12
CA ASN A 278 -23.67 -19.24 17.00
C ASN A 278 -24.85 -19.96 16.34
N GLY A 279 -24.60 -20.58 15.17
CA GLY A 279 -25.65 -21.24 14.40
C GLY A 279 -26.25 -22.49 15.05
N ALA A 280 -25.56 -23.11 16.02
CA ALA A 280 -26.02 -24.34 16.66
C ALA A 280 -27.06 -24.10 17.77
N ASP A 281 -26.92 -23.01 18.52
CA ASP A 281 -27.76 -22.67 19.68
C ASP A 281 -28.55 -21.36 19.50
N LEU A 282 -28.37 -20.68 18.36
CA LEU A 282 -28.98 -19.39 18.02
C LEU A 282 -28.72 -18.30 19.07
N SER A 283 -27.57 -18.35 19.73
CA SER A 283 -27.15 -17.39 20.75
C SER A 283 -26.11 -16.40 20.22
N VAL A 284 -26.06 -15.19 20.80
CA VAL A 284 -25.00 -14.21 20.52
C VAL A 284 -23.81 -14.53 21.43
N ASP A 285 -22.68 -14.90 20.82
CA ASP A 285 -21.42 -15.19 21.51
C ASP A 285 -20.29 -14.21 21.15
N ASP A 286 -20.56 -13.30 20.20
CA ASP A 286 -19.61 -12.34 19.67
C ASP A 286 -18.31 -13.00 19.20
N PHE A 287 -18.39 -14.15 18.53
CA PHE A 287 -17.20 -14.89 18.09
C PHE A 287 -16.24 -14.04 17.24
N SER A 288 -16.78 -13.31 16.26
CA SER A 288 -16.07 -12.30 15.47
C SER A 288 -16.39 -10.90 15.99
N ARG A 289 -15.39 -10.02 16.01
CA ARG A 289 -15.53 -8.64 16.51
C ARG A 289 -14.69 -7.70 15.67
N VAL A 290 -15.10 -6.44 15.59
CA VAL A 290 -14.27 -5.40 14.98
C VAL A 290 -14.11 -4.24 15.96
N TYR A 291 -12.89 -3.78 16.10
CA TYR A 291 -12.53 -2.67 16.97
C TYR A 291 -11.78 -1.60 16.18
N TYR A 292 -11.78 -0.39 16.71
CA TYR A 292 -10.85 0.64 16.31
C TYR A 292 -10.32 1.40 17.53
N LYS A 293 -9.10 1.92 17.41
CA LYS A 293 -8.43 2.72 18.45
C LYS A 293 -7.66 3.84 17.79
N ARG A 294 -7.87 5.08 18.25
CA ARG A 294 -6.96 6.18 17.95
C ARG A 294 -5.92 6.23 19.06
N VAL A 295 -4.66 6.20 18.67
CA VAL A 295 -3.54 6.27 19.62
C VAL A 295 -3.59 7.64 20.31
N PRO A 296 -3.24 7.79 21.60
CA PRO A 296 -3.42 9.04 22.36
C PRO A 296 -2.83 10.30 21.71
N ASN A 297 -1.73 10.18 20.97
CA ASN A 297 -1.10 11.28 20.24
C ASN A 297 -1.89 11.71 18.99
N SER A 298 -2.96 10.98 18.65
CA SER A 298 -3.79 11.16 17.47
C SER A 298 -2.99 11.22 16.18
N ASP A 299 -1.91 10.46 16.09
CA ASP A 299 -1.07 10.32 14.90
C ASP A 299 -1.30 8.99 14.18
N ARG A 300 -2.02 8.07 14.83
CA ARG A 300 -2.26 6.71 14.34
C ARG A 300 -3.64 6.22 14.73
N ILE A 301 -4.25 5.45 13.83
CA ILE A 301 -5.47 4.68 14.12
C ILE A 301 -5.23 3.21 13.76
N VAL A 302 -5.67 2.33 14.64
CA VAL A 302 -5.62 0.88 14.47
C VAL A 302 -7.05 0.37 14.34
N ILE A 303 -7.31 -0.38 13.28
CA ILE A 303 -8.56 -1.11 13.04
C ILE A 303 -8.24 -2.58 13.24
N TYR A 304 -9.03 -3.31 14.02
CA TYR A 304 -8.76 -4.70 14.35
C TYR A 304 -9.97 -5.57 14.10
N PHE A 305 -9.83 -6.49 13.16
CA PHE A 305 -10.79 -7.57 12.95
C PHE A 305 -10.35 -8.81 13.72
N VAL A 306 -11.25 -9.33 14.55
CA VAL A 306 -11.06 -10.52 15.36
C VAL A 306 -11.87 -11.65 14.75
N ASN A 307 -11.21 -12.78 14.45
CA ASN A 307 -11.84 -14.00 13.95
C ASN A 307 -12.75 -13.76 12.73
N LEU A 308 -12.27 -13.10 11.67
CA LEU A 308 -12.98 -13.11 10.39
C LEU A 308 -13.11 -14.55 9.89
N THR A 309 -14.29 -14.89 9.40
CA THR A 309 -14.61 -16.24 8.90
C THR A 309 -15.10 -16.18 7.47
N PRO A 310 -14.80 -17.19 6.64
CA PRO A 310 -15.35 -17.30 5.30
C PRO A 310 -16.84 -17.62 5.32
N ILE A 311 -17.49 -17.39 4.18
CA ILE A 311 -18.79 -17.95 3.82
C ILE A 311 -18.77 -18.38 2.36
N GLY A 312 -19.60 -19.36 2.01
CA GLY A 312 -19.77 -19.80 0.63
C GLY A 312 -18.63 -20.67 0.12
N LEU A 313 -18.55 -20.80 -1.20
CA LEU A 313 -17.58 -21.66 -1.87
C LEU A 313 -16.18 -21.03 -1.81
N LYS A 314 -15.20 -21.80 -1.37
CA LYS A 314 -13.78 -21.43 -1.36
C LYS A 314 -12.95 -22.50 -2.03
N ARG A 315 -11.79 -22.10 -2.54
CA ARG A 315 -10.80 -22.98 -3.17
C ARG A 315 -9.44 -22.86 -2.53
N ALA A 316 -8.71 -23.95 -2.41
CA ALA A 316 -7.34 -23.97 -1.92
C ALA A 316 -6.47 -24.96 -2.69
N ARG A 317 -5.20 -24.60 -2.88
CA ARG A 317 -4.14 -25.49 -3.37
C ARG A 317 -2.78 -25.00 -2.87
N ILE A 318 -1.80 -25.90 -2.86
CA ILE A 318 -0.38 -25.57 -2.65
C ILE A 318 0.40 -26.06 -3.86
N GLY A 319 1.17 -25.18 -4.52
CA GLY A 319 1.90 -25.52 -5.75
C GLY A 319 1.01 -26.18 -6.80
N ASN A 320 1.48 -27.32 -7.34
CA ASN A 320 0.76 -28.12 -8.34
C ASN A 320 -0.17 -29.19 -7.73
N GLN A 321 -0.50 -29.11 -6.44
CA GLN A 321 -1.46 -30.02 -5.82
C GLN A 321 -2.88 -29.79 -6.36
N PRO A 322 -3.76 -30.81 -6.31
CA PRO A 322 -5.16 -30.68 -6.70
C PRO A 322 -5.87 -29.55 -5.93
N ILE A 323 -6.82 -28.88 -6.59
CA ILE A 323 -7.66 -27.88 -5.96
C ILE A 323 -8.65 -28.58 -5.01
N SER A 324 -8.61 -28.20 -3.74
CA SER A 324 -9.68 -28.50 -2.79
C SER A 324 -10.75 -27.42 -2.87
N GLU A 325 -12.01 -27.84 -2.94
CA GLU A 325 -13.17 -26.94 -2.98
C GLU A 325 -14.08 -27.26 -1.79
N VAL A 326 -14.42 -26.24 -1.02
CA VAL A 326 -15.21 -26.38 0.21
C VAL A 326 -16.24 -25.27 0.30
N ALA A 327 -17.49 -25.62 0.58
CA ALA A 327 -18.54 -24.66 0.93
C ALA A 327 -18.58 -24.44 2.44
N PHE A 328 -18.21 -23.22 2.87
CA PHE A 328 -18.25 -22.81 4.27
C PHE A 328 -19.64 -22.29 4.64
N ALA A 329 -20.23 -22.90 5.68
CA ALA A 329 -21.53 -22.47 6.19
C ALA A 329 -21.45 -21.12 6.91
N ALA A 330 -22.51 -20.32 6.82
CA ALA A 330 -22.67 -19.10 7.60
C ALA A 330 -22.57 -19.41 9.11
N ASN A 331 -22.01 -18.49 9.88
CA ASN A 331 -21.97 -18.55 11.35
C ASN A 331 -21.37 -19.85 11.94
N ASN A 332 -20.49 -20.53 11.19
CA ASN A 332 -19.92 -21.78 11.64
C ASN A 332 -18.86 -21.59 12.74
N ARG A 333 -18.73 -22.55 13.65
CA ARG A 333 -17.80 -22.51 14.81
C ARG A 333 -16.70 -23.58 14.71
N PRO A 334 -15.54 -23.38 15.35
CA PRO A 334 -14.54 -24.43 15.47
C PRO A 334 -15.15 -25.73 16.02
N GLY A 335 -14.89 -26.85 15.35
CA GLY A 335 -15.43 -28.16 15.71
C GLY A 335 -16.72 -28.56 14.96
N PHE A 336 -17.47 -27.58 14.45
CA PHE A 336 -18.67 -27.79 13.64
C PHE A 336 -18.34 -27.52 12.16
N GLY A 337 -18.86 -28.31 11.22
CA GLY A 337 -18.69 -28.09 9.76
C GLY A 337 -17.24 -27.87 9.29
N GLU A 338 -17.05 -27.24 8.14
CA GLU A 338 -15.72 -26.80 7.70
C GLU A 338 -15.46 -25.38 8.20
N HIS A 339 -14.28 -25.13 8.79
CA HIS A 339 -14.03 -23.86 9.48
C HIS A 339 -12.57 -23.41 9.39
N TYR A 340 -12.37 -22.15 9.00
CA TYR A 340 -11.16 -21.42 9.29
C TYR A 340 -11.49 -19.98 9.72
N ARG A 341 -10.53 -19.36 10.40
CA ARG A 341 -10.61 -17.97 10.83
C ARG A 341 -9.24 -17.33 10.88
N PHE A 342 -9.22 -16.00 10.83
CA PHE A 342 -8.01 -15.22 11.04
C PHE A 342 -8.36 -13.86 11.65
N SER A 343 -7.39 -13.25 12.30
CA SER A 343 -7.51 -11.89 12.84
C SER A 343 -6.47 -11.00 12.17
N VAL A 344 -6.86 -9.76 11.85
CA VAL A 344 -6.03 -8.81 11.11
C VAL A 344 -6.20 -7.39 11.64
N GLN A 345 -5.07 -6.70 11.83
CA GLN A 345 -4.99 -5.30 12.17
C GLN A 345 -4.60 -4.47 10.95
N VAL A 346 -5.21 -3.30 10.82
CA VAL A 346 -4.84 -2.29 9.85
C VAL A 346 -4.52 -1.01 10.60
N THR A 347 -3.28 -0.56 10.43
CA THR A 347 -2.75 0.61 11.10
C THR A 347 -2.53 1.71 10.07
N LEU A 348 -3.20 2.85 10.23
CA LEU A 348 -2.99 4.04 9.42
C LEU A 348 -2.10 5.00 10.21
N ASN A 349 -0.98 5.40 9.62
CA ASN A 349 -0.01 6.29 10.26
C ASN A 349 -0.04 7.67 9.58
N GLY A 350 -0.35 8.72 10.34
CA GLY A 350 -0.39 10.10 9.87
C GLY A 350 1.00 10.71 9.64
N ALA A 351 2.05 10.18 10.29
CA ALA A 351 3.40 10.72 10.18
C ALA A 351 3.99 10.53 8.77
N ASP A 352 3.74 9.38 8.16
CA ASP A 352 4.30 9.00 6.85
C ASP A 352 3.24 8.53 5.85
N SER A 353 1.95 8.62 6.20
CA SER A 353 0.84 8.16 5.34
C SER A 353 0.90 6.69 4.95
N SER A 354 1.59 5.87 5.77
CA SER A 354 1.67 4.43 5.58
C SER A 354 0.42 3.70 6.08
N VAL A 355 0.18 2.55 5.46
CA VAL A 355 -0.84 1.58 5.85
C VAL A 355 -0.13 0.28 6.16
N THR A 356 -0.20 -0.19 7.40
CA THR A 356 0.33 -1.50 7.79
C THR A 356 -0.81 -2.48 8.00
N VAL A 357 -0.78 -3.61 7.29
CA VAL A 357 -1.68 -4.75 7.49
C VAL A 357 -0.91 -5.82 8.25
N GLN A 358 -1.42 -6.23 9.40
CA GLN A 358 -0.76 -7.20 10.26
C GLN A 358 -1.70 -8.31 10.68
N TYR A 359 -1.31 -9.55 10.43
CA TYR A 359 -2.06 -10.73 10.86
C TYR A 359 -1.63 -11.14 12.26
N ASP A 360 -2.56 -11.67 13.05
CA ASP A 360 -2.25 -12.23 14.36
C ASP A 360 -1.90 -13.72 14.22
N ARG A 361 -2.92 -14.51 13.94
CA ARG A 361 -2.85 -15.96 13.82
C ARG A 361 -3.92 -16.47 12.87
N PHE A 362 -3.57 -17.48 12.09
CA PHE A 362 -4.49 -18.25 11.26
C PHE A 362 -4.89 -19.53 12.01
N ALA A 363 -6.18 -19.82 12.10
CA ALA A 363 -6.69 -20.96 12.85
C ALA A 363 -7.78 -21.73 12.11
N GLY A 364 -7.74 -23.05 12.23
CA GLY A 364 -8.66 -23.97 11.55
C GLY A 364 -8.04 -24.63 10.33
N THR A 365 -8.73 -25.67 9.85
CA THR A 365 -8.33 -26.51 8.72
C THR A 365 -9.58 -26.93 7.95
N ALA A 366 -9.45 -27.11 6.64
CA ALA A 366 -10.50 -27.64 5.78
C ALA A 366 -9.90 -28.31 4.53
N PRO A 367 -10.56 -29.33 3.94
CA PRO A 367 -11.63 -30.10 4.55
C PRO A 367 -11.09 -30.90 5.75
N ARG A 368 -11.82 -30.98 6.87
CA ARG A 368 -11.31 -31.60 8.11
C ARG A 368 -11.11 -33.11 8.02
N LEU A 369 -11.90 -33.78 7.19
CA LEU A 369 -11.90 -35.25 7.04
C LEU A 369 -11.17 -35.73 5.78
N SER A 370 -10.53 -34.81 5.05
CA SER A 370 -9.78 -35.13 3.83
C SER A 370 -8.34 -35.53 4.16
N ALA A 371 -7.79 -36.50 3.41
CA ALA A 371 -6.36 -36.82 3.43
C ALA A 371 -5.50 -35.63 2.96
N THR A 372 -6.08 -34.72 2.19
CA THR A 372 -5.49 -33.44 1.77
C THR A 372 -6.29 -32.32 2.44
N SER A 373 -5.90 -31.96 3.66
CA SER A 373 -6.46 -30.83 4.41
C SER A 373 -5.49 -29.65 4.37
N TYR A 374 -6.02 -28.44 4.19
CA TYR A 374 -5.22 -27.22 4.16
C TYR A 374 -5.47 -26.35 5.39
N PRO A 375 -4.41 -25.75 5.96
CA PRO A 375 -4.54 -24.80 7.05
C PRO A 375 -5.13 -23.46 6.59
N ALA A 376 -5.67 -22.71 7.56
CA ALA A 376 -6.35 -21.44 7.35
C ALA A 376 -5.57 -20.39 6.53
N ASN A 377 -4.25 -20.31 6.67
CA ASN A 377 -3.41 -19.37 5.92
C ASN A 377 -3.34 -19.71 4.41
N VAL A 378 -3.44 -20.98 4.04
CA VAL A 378 -3.52 -21.41 2.63
C VAL A 378 -4.87 -21.03 2.03
N TRP A 379 -5.96 -21.23 2.77
CA TRP A 379 -7.29 -20.81 2.36
C TRP A 379 -7.37 -19.29 2.19
N MET A 380 -6.90 -18.52 3.17
CA MET A 380 -6.84 -17.06 3.07
C MET A 380 -6.01 -16.61 1.86
N ARG A 381 -4.82 -17.17 1.66
CA ARG A 381 -3.97 -16.87 0.49
C ARG A 381 -4.66 -17.13 -0.85
N CYS A 382 -5.45 -18.20 -0.96
CA CYS A 382 -6.08 -18.57 -2.23
C CYS A 382 -7.33 -17.76 -2.54
N ASN A 383 -8.05 -17.26 -1.53
CA ASN A 383 -9.36 -16.64 -1.74
C ASN A 383 -9.36 -15.13 -1.50
N SER A 384 -8.41 -14.59 -0.74
CA SER A 384 -8.38 -13.18 -0.38
C SER A 384 -7.45 -12.36 -1.26
N THR A 385 -7.85 -11.11 -1.50
CA THR A 385 -6.99 -10.08 -2.12
C THR A 385 -6.50 -9.12 -1.04
N VAL A 386 -5.19 -8.85 -1.05
CA VAL A 386 -4.51 -7.97 -0.08
C VAL A 386 -3.78 -6.87 -0.83
N GLY A 387 -4.08 -5.62 -0.53
CA GLY A 387 -3.44 -4.49 -1.20
C GLY A 387 -4.10 -3.15 -0.94
N VAL A 388 -3.65 -2.16 -1.69
CA VAL A 388 -4.15 -0.78 -1.64
C VAL A 388 -4.43 -0.29 -3.06
N ILE A 389 -5.50 0.49 -3.24
CA ILE A 389 -5.87 1.06 -4.53
C ILE A 389 -6.59 2.40 -4.36
N GLY A 390 -6.45 3.30 -5.32
CA GLY A 390 -7.35 4.43 -5.44
C GLY A 390 -6.95 5.44 -6.50
N ALA A 391 -7.80 6.45 -6.66
CA ALA A 391 -7.56 7.56 -7.55
C ALA A 391 -6.49 8.49 -6.98
N ALA A 392 -5.40 8.67 -7.72
CA ALA A 392 -4.35 9.61 -7.39
C ALA A 392 -4.68 11.01 -7.90
N ARG A 393 -4.36 12.00 -7.06
CA ARG A 393 -4.59 13.40 -7.38
C ARG A 393 -3.66 13.89 -8.49
N ARG A 394 -4.19 14.74 -9.37
CA ARG A 394 -3.44 15.50 -10.38
C ARG A 394 -3.67 16.99 -10.16
N LEU A 395 -2.62 17.80 -10.28
CA LEU A 395 -2.72 19.25 -10.40
C LEU A 395 -2.56 19.66 -11.86
N ASP A 396 -3.24 20.74 -12.25
CA ASP A 396 -2.98 21.39 -13.54
C ASP A 396 -1.64 22.13 -13.44
N TRP A 397 -0.57 21.43 -13.82
CA TRP A 397 0.81 21.85 -13.62
C TRP A 397 1.65 21.46 -14.83
N ALA A 398 2.28 22.46 -15.46
CA ALA A 398 3.10 22.32 -16.65
C ALA A 398 4.52 21.78 -16.38
N GLY A 399 4.80 21.31 -15.17
CA GLY A 399 6.04 20.62 -14.81
C GLY A 399 7.23 21.53 -14.52
N PHE A 400 8.17 21.02 -13.73
CA PHE A 400 9.49 21.62 -13.63
C PHE A 400 10.27 21.39 -14.95
N PRO A 401 11.04 22.34 -15.51
CA PRO A 401 11.56 23.60 -14.96
C PRO A 401 10.78 24.85 -15.35
N SER A 402 9.56 24.72 -15.90
CA SER A 402 8.73 25.90 -16.19
C SER A 402 8.44 26.67 -14.89
N SER A 403 8.34 28.00 -14.98
CA SER A 403 8.13 28.87 -13.82
C SER A 403 7.04 28.30 -12.94
N VAL A 404 7.39 27.93 -11.71
CA VAL A 404 6.45 27.41 -10.72
C VAL A 404 5.30 28.41 -10.59
N PRO A 405 4.07 28.14 -11.08
CA PRO A 405 2.94 28.99 -10.75
C PRO A 405 2.88 29.18 -9.23
N ALA A 406 2.80 30.44 -8.79
CA ALA A 406 2.76 30.82 -7.37
C ALA A 406 1.60 30.13 -6.62
N LEU A 407 0.57 29.72 -7.37
CA LEU A 407 -0.57 28.92 -6.95
C LEU A 407 -0.89 27.91 -8.06
N SER A 408 -0.84 26.61 -7.77
CA SER A 408 -1.47 25.61 -8.63
C SER A 408 -2.93 25.51 -8.21
N VAL A 409 -3.84 25.88 -9.11
CA VAL A 409 -5.27 25.72 -8.85
C VAL A 409 -5.61 24.24 -8.94
N LEU A 410 -6.38 23.77 -7.97
CA LEU A 410 -6.94 22.44 -8.00
C LEU A 410 -7.99 22.35 -9.08
N ASP A 411 -7.68 21.64 -10.16
CA ASP A 411 -8.64 21.38 -11.20
C ASP A 411 -9.38 20.07 -10.91
N TYR A 412 -10.63 20.21 -10.45
CA TYR A 412 -11.54 19.11 -10.18
C TYR A 412 -12.02 18.39 -11.46
N SER A 413 -11.82 18.99 -12.63
CA SER A 413 -12.24 18.44 -13.92
C SER A 413 -11.19 17.55 -14.57
N VAL A 414 -9.94 17.58 -14.08
CA VAL A 414 -8.87 16.74 -14.63
C VAL A 414 -9.05 15.29 -14.20
N PRO A 415 -9.03 14.32 -15.15
CA PRO A 415 -9.13 12.91 -14.83
C PRO A 415 -8.05 12.46 -13.83
N LYS A 416 -8.48 11.82 -12.75
CA LYS A 416 -7.59 11.11 -11.81
C LYS A 416 -7.14 9.80 -12.45
N TYR A 417 -5.93 9.35 -12.11
CA TYR A 417 -5.44 8.04 -12.53
C TYR A 417 -5.48 7.05 -11.37
N VAL A 418 -5.75 5.79 -11.66
CA VAL A 418 -5.79 4.74 -10.64
C VAL A 418 -4.37 4.28 -10.33
N GLN A 419 -4.04 4.22 -9.04
CA GLN A 419 -2.84 3.56 -8.53
C GLN A 419 -3.25 2.36 -7.71
N SER A 420 -2.57 1.23 -7.92
CA SER A 420 -2.76 0.05 -7.09
C SER A 420 -1.45 -0.64 -6.77
N THR A 421 -1.41 -1.24 -5.58
CA THR A 421 -0.29 -2.04 -5.08
C THR A 421 -0.87 -3.25 -4.39
N VAL A 422 -0.59 -4.43 -4.91
CA VAL A 422 -1.20 -5.70 -4.47
C VAL A 422 -0.12 -6.61 -3.92
N TYR A 423 -0.35 -7.13 -2.72
CA TYR A 423 0.50 -8.13 -2.07
C TYR A 423 0.04 -9.55 -2.38
N LEU A 424 -1.27 -9.82 -2.30
CA LEU A 424 -1.89 -11.11 -2.61
C LEU A 424 -3.16 -10.92 -3.42
N HIS A 425 -3.52 -11.90 -4.24
CA HIS A 425 -4.76 -11.92 -5.02
C HIS A 425 -5.35 -13.32 -5.08
N ASN A 426 -6.66 -13.36 -5.28
CA ASN A 426 -7.41 -14.60 -5.38
C ASN A 426 -6.94 -15.45 -6.57
N ILE A 427 -6.86 -16.76 -6.34
CA ILE A 427 -6.40 -17.77 -7.29
C ILE A 427 -7.26 -17.89 -8.55
N ASP A 428 -8.55 -17.60 -8.48
CA ASP A 428 -9.47 -17.59 -9.62
C ASP A 428 -9.31 -16.32 -10.45
N THR A 429 -8.89 -15.20 -9.83
CA THR A 429 -8.65 -13.93 -10.53
C THR A 429 -7.30 -13.93 -11.26
N ASP A 430 -6.32 -14.69 -10.75
CA ASP A 430 -5.04 -14.88 -11.41
C ASP A 430 -4.39 -16.22 -10.98
N ALA A 431 -4.67 -17.27 -11.76
CA ALA A 431 -4.19 -18.62 -11.51
C ALA A 431 -2.65 -18.75 -11.65
N THR A 432 -1.98 -17.77 -12.27
CA THR A 432 -0.56 -17.83 -12.64
C THR A 432 0.32 -16.78 -11.98
N SER A 433 -0.25 -15.63 -11.58
CA SER A 433 0.53 -14.51 -11.04
C SER A 433 0.23 -14.18 -9.58
N ALA A 434 -0.57 -15.01 -8.87
CA ALA A 434 -0.58 -15.02 -7.40
C ALA A 434 0.85 -14.93 -6.92
N VAL A 435 1.20 -13.85 -6.21
CA VAL A 435 2.50 -13.69 -5.58
C VAL A 435 2.68 -14.91 -4.68
N THR A 436 3.31 -15.96 -5.20
CA THR A 436 4.21 -16.75 -4.41
C THR A 436 5.22 -15.72 -3.92
N PRO A 437 5.39 -15.52 -2.60
CA PRO A 437 6.48 -14.71 -2.09
C PRO A 437 7.73 -15.19 -2.80
N SER A 438 8.23 -14.44 -3.79
CA SER A 438 9.09 -15.04 -4.83
C SER A 438 10.55 -14.99 -4.40
N GLY A 439 10.81 -15.82 -3.42
CA GLY A 439 12.05 -16.41 -3.07
C GLY A 439 11.64 -17.61 -2.24
N ALA A 440 12.46 -18.64 -2.16
CA ALA A 440 12.48 -19.32 -0.88
C ALA A 440 12.59 -18.19 0.15
N SER A 441 11.54 -17.96 0.95
CA SER A 441 11.77 -17.49 2.31
C SER A 441 12.99 -18.30 2.80
N PRO A 442 13.88 -17.78 3.64
CA PRO A 442 14.81 -18.65 4.33
C PRO A 442 14.11 -19.89 4.96
N LEU A 443 12.77 -19.84 5.10
CA LEU A 443 11.83 -20.87 5.54
C LEU A 443 11.00 -21.59 4.43
N GLY A 444 11.07 -21.22 3.15
CA GLY A 444 10.41 -21.89 2.01
C GLY A 444 8.87 -21.91 1.97
N ARG A 445 8.16 -20.79 2.23
CA ARG A 445 6.69 -20.77 2.35
C ARG A 445 5.98 -19.98 1.23
N ASP A 446 4.92 -20.57 0.65
CA ASP A 446 4.05 -20.00 -0.40
C ASP A 446 2.81 -19.24 0.14
N PHE A 447 2.75 -19.00 1.45
CA PHE A 447 1.57 -18.52 2.16
C PHE A 447 1.93 -17.67 3.39
N PRO A 448 1.02 -16.78 3.85
CA PRO A 448 1.25 -15.95 5.04
C PRO A 448 1.62 -16.75 6.28
N SER A 449 2.64 -16.27 6.99
CA SER A 449 3.01 -16.74 8.32
C SER A 449 2.08 -16.14 9.39
N ASP A 450 1.94 -16.83 10.52
CA ASP A 450 1.38 -16.18 11.71
C ASP A 450 2.25 -14.96 12.06
N ARG A 451 1.62 -13.87 12.51
CA ARG A 451 2.30 -12.58 12.80
C ARG A 451 2.91 -11.85 11.60
N LEU A 452 2.60 -12.26 10.36
CA LEU A 452 2.99 -11.51 9.16
C LEU A 452 2.52 -10.06 9.23
N ALA A 453 3.43 -9.13 8.98
CA ALA A 453 3.11 -7.71 8.81
C ALA A 453 3.56 -7.23 7.42
N VAL A 454 2.70 -6.47 6.75
CA VAL A 454 2.94 -5.89 5.42
C VAL A 454 2.70 -4.39 5.51
N ARG A 455 3.71 -3.57 5.21
CA ARG A 455 3.62 -2.11 5.25
C ARG A 455 3.58 -1.57 3.83
N PHE A 456 2.50 -0.86 3.50
CA PHE A 456 2.35 -0.06 2.29
C PHE A 456 2.75 1.38 2.60
N ALA A 457 3.75 1.93 1.93
CA ALA A 457 4.20 3.31 2.10
C ALA A 457 4.33 4.04 0.77
N GLN A 458 3.91 5.30 0.73
CA GLN A 458 4.25 6.22 -0.35
C GLN A 458 5.57 6.92 -0.02
N HIS A 459 6.43 7.05 -1.01
CA HIS A 459 7.63 7.85 -0.89
C HIS A 459 7.50 9.08 -1.77
N ARG A 460 7.96 10.21 -1.26
CA ARG A 460 8.20 11.40 -2.10
C ARG A 460 9.26 11.06 -3.14
N ASN A 461 9.36 11.92 -4.16
CA ASN A 461 10.29 11.80 -5.28
C ASN A 461 11.58 11.03 -4.93
N MET A 462 11.83 9.92 -5.62
CA MET A 462 12.93 9.00 -5.30
C MET A 462 14.14 9.25 -6.21
N VAL A 463 15.31 8.79 -5.77
CA VAL A 463 16.50 8.66 -6.61
C VAL A 463 16.88 7.19 -6.64
N ARG A 464 17.14 6.66 -7.83
CA ARG A 464 17.54 5.27 -8.02
C ARG A 464 18.93 5.18 -8.63
N ALA A 465 19.80 4.38 -8.05
CA ALA A 465 20.98 3.87 -8.74
C ALA A 465 20.55 2.69 -9.62
N VAL A 466 20.65 2.86 -10.94
CA VAL A 466 20.25 1.84 -11.92
C VAL A 466 21.37 0.83 -12.12
N SER A 467 22.60 1.30 -12.25
CA SER A 467 23.76 0.44 -12.40
C SER A 467 25.03 1.15 -11.99
N VAL A 468 26.01 0.38 -11.52
CA VAL A 468 27.40 0.80 -11.38
C VAL A 468 28.23 -0.16 -12.21
N SER A 469 29.04 0.38 -13.10
CA SER A 469 29.95 -0.37 -13.96
C SER A 469 31.32 0.28 -13.94
N TYR A 470 32.32 -0.45 -14.39
CA TYR A 470 33.65 0.09 -14.62
C TYR A 470 33.93 0.13 -16.10
N ARG A 471 34.57 1.20 -16.56
CA ARG A 471 35.12 1.29 -17.91
C ARG A 471 36.63 1.37 -17.85
N VAL A 472 37.26 0.70 -18.80
CA VAL A 472 38.71 0.70 -19.01
C VAL A 472 39.00 1.18 -20.43
N ARG A 473 40.28 1.51 -20.68
CA ARG A 473 40.75 1.85 -22.02
C ARG A 473 40.85 0.59 -22.87
N SER A 474 40.82 0.74 -24.19
CA SER A 474 41.06 -0.38 -25.08
C SER A 474 42.51 -0.87 -24.94
N GLN A 475 42.68 -2.19 -24.80
CA GLN A 475 44.00 -2.82 -24.68
C GLN A 475 44.72 -2.93 -26.04
N ARG A 476 44.04 -2.60 -27.15
CA ARG A 476 44.63 -2.67 -28.48
C ARG A 476 45.66 -1.56 -28.67
N ALA A 477 46.87 -1.90 -29.08
CA ALA A 477 47.91 -0.93 -29.40
C ALA A 477 47.41 0.09 -30.45
N GLY A 478 47.74 1.37 -30.24
CA GLY A 478 47.33 2.47 -31.14
C GLY A 478 45.87 2.92 -31.04
N SER A 479 45.05 2.27 -30.21
CA SER A 479 43.67 2.72 -29.98
C SER A 479 43.60 3.98 -29.12
N SER A 480 42.45 4.66 -29.17
CA SER A 480 42.15 5.82 -28.32
C SER A 480 42.33 5.50 -26.82
N LEU A 481 42.83 6.48 -26.06
CA LEU A 481 42.94 6.41 -24.61
C LEU A 481 41.63 6.75 -23.88
N ALA A 482 40.51 6.76 -24.60
CA ALA A 482 39.18 6.92 -24.01
C ALA A 482 38.73 5.65 -23.26
N TYR A 483 37.95 5.84 -22.20
CA TYR A 483 37.31 4.74 -21.45
C TYR A 483 36.12 4.17 -22.23
N SER A 484 36.41 3.30 -23.20
CA SER A 484 35.42 2.75 -24.14
C SER A 484 34.91 1.36 -23.79
N THR A 485 35.70 0.57 -23.07
CA THR A 485 35.42 -0.85 -22.83
C THR A 485 34.76 -1.03 -21.47
N ILE A 486 33.55 -1.58 -21.43
CA ILE A 486 32.87 -1.91 -20.18
C ILE A 486 33.45 -3.20 -19.62
N VAL A 487 33.83 -3.20 -18.35
CA VAL A 487 34.19 -4.43 -17.62
C VAL A 487 32.90 -5.23 -17.39
N PRO A 488 32.79 -6.46 -17.93
CA PRO A 488 31.61 -7.29 -17.72
C PRO A 488 31.38 -7.56 -16.23
N SER A 489 30.12 -7.56 -15.77
CA SER A 489 29.78 -7.71 -14.35
C SER A 489 30.30 -9.00 -13.73
N GLY A 490 30.36 -10.10 -14.49
CA GLY A 490 30.89 -11.39 -14.04
C GLY A 490 32.43 -11.47 -13.99
N SER A 491 33.13 -10.43 -14.45
CA SER A 491 34.59 -10.36 -14.48
C SER A 491 35.15 -9.23 -13.63
N VAL A 492 34.31 -8.58 -12.82
CA VAL A 492 34.72 -7.49 -11.91
C VAL A 492 35.53 -8.05 -10.75
N ASP A 493 35.11 -9.19 -10.19
CA ASP A 493 35.82 -9.86 -9.11
C ASP A 493 37.12 -10.44 -9.67
N GLY A 494 38.25 -9.90 -9.21
CA GLY A 494 39.59 -10.26 -9.70
C GLY A 494 40.02 -9.53 -10.98
N TYR A 495 39.33 -8.46 -11.40
CA TYR A 495 39.82 -7.63 -12.50
C TYR A 495 41.10 -6.88 -12.10
N GLU A 496 42.22 -7.26 -12.70
CA GLU A 496 43.52 -6.65 -12.41
C GLU A 496 43.79 -5.45 -13.33
N VAL A 497 44.27 -4.35 -12.73
CA VAL A 497 44.77 -3.17 -13.44
C VAL A 497 46.26 -2.99 -13.14
N LEU A 498 47.04 -2.58 -14.15
CA LEU A 498 48.49 -2.44 -14.00
C LEU A 498 48.84 -1.01 -13.60
N ALA A 499 49.07 -0.80 -12.31
CA ALA A 499 49.46 0.51 -11.78
C ALA A 499 50.68 1.08 -12.54
N GLY A 500 50.56 2.34 -12.99
CA GLY A 500 51.61 3.03 -13.74
C GLY A 500 51.58 2.84 -15.26
N ASP A 501 50.81 1.88 -15.79
CA ASP A 501 50.60 1.75 -17.24
C ASP A 501 49.49 2.70 -17.71
N GLU A 502 49.73 3.45 -18.79
CA GLU A 502 48.78 4.44 -19.29
C GLU A 502 47.51 3.81 -19.90
N ARG A 503 47.55 2.58 -20.40
CA ARG A 503 46.41 1.89 -21.02
C ARG A 503 45.73 0.90 -20.07
N LEU A 504 46.51 0.20 -19.28
CA LEU A 504 46.09 -0.94 -18.45
C LEU A 504 45.90 -0.57 -16.98
N GLY A 505 46.45 0.57 -16.54
CA GLY A 505 46.30 1.08 -15.18
C GLY A 505 45.02 1.89 -14.89
N PRO A 506 44.46 2.67 -15.83
CA PRO A 506 43.34 3.54 -15.50
C PRO A 506 41.99 2.83 -15.55
N LEU A 507 41.15 3.09 -14.54
CA LEU A 507 39.78 2.61 -14.44
C LEU A 507 38.84 3.79 -14.16
N GLN A 508 37.70 3.81 -14.84
CA GLN A 508 36.66 4.80 -14.65
C GLN A 508 35.39 4.14 -14.09
N PRO A 509 34.97 4.47 -12.85
CA PRO A 509 33.64 4.11 -12.39
C PRO A 509 32.58 4.90 -13.17
N VAL A 510 31.51 4.21 -13.55
CA VAL A 510 30.34 4.76 -14.24
C VAL A 510 29.11 4.36 -13.47
N ALA A 511 28.40 5.34 -12.94
CA ALA A 511 27.13 5.15 -12.27
C ALA A 511 26.00 5.72 -13.14
N LEU A 512 24.98 4.92 -13.39
CA LEU A 512 23.72 5.38 -13.94
C LEU A 512 22.76 5.63 -12.76
N VAL A 513 22.38 6.88 -12.57
CA VAL A 513 21.40 7.30 -11.55
C VAL A 513 20.20 7.94 -12.23
N GLN A 514 19.02 7.81 -11.63
CA GLN A 514 17.77 8.33 -12.15
C GLN A 514 16.99 9.07 -11.06
N SER A 515 16.50 10.26 -11.42
CA SER A 515 15.49 10.99 -10.64
C SER A 515 14.11 10.47 -10.99
N LEU A 516 13.36 10.03 -10.00
CA LEU A 516 11.97 9.61 -10.14
C LEU A 516 11.10 10.67 -9.47
N SER A 517 10.73 11.72 -10.23
CA SER A 517 9.88 12.80 -9.74
C SER A 517 8.39 12.48 -9.92
N ASN A 518 7.57 12.86 -8.94
CA ASN A 518 6.11 12.88 -8.96
C ASN A 518 5.63 14.29 -9.31
N ASP A 519 5.97 14.75 -10.51
CA ASP A 519 5.62 16.09 -10.97
C ASP A 519 4.11 16.26 -11.19
N ILE A 520 3.35 15.15 -11.26
CA ILE A 520 1.89 15.13 -11.51
C ILE A 520 1.10 15.74 -10.35
N GLN A 521 1.55 15.53 -9.11
CA GLN A 521 0.90 16.12 -7.94
C GLN A 521 1.30 17.58 -7.69
N GLY A 522 2.33 18.09 -8.37
CA GLY A 522 2.81 19.48 -8.26
C GLY A 522 3.22 19.94 -6.85
N PRO A 523 3.65 21.20 -6.68
CA PRO A 523 4.18 21.74 -5.42
C PRO A 523 3.23 21.70 -4.21
N ALA A 524 1.92 21.66 -4.44
CA ALA A 524 0.91 21.56 -3.39
C ALA A 524 0.52 20.09 -3.08
N GLY A 525 1.14 19.12 -3.75
CA GLY A 525 0.90 17.69 -3.56
C GLY A 525 1.66 17.09 -2.37
N VAL A 526 1.06 16.09 -1.71
CA VAL A 526 1.64 15.42 -0.53
C VAL A 526 2.91 14.63 -0.90
N ASN A 527 2.94 14.06 -2.11
CA ASN A 527 4.03 13.21 -2.58
C ASN A 527 5.04 13.98 -3.45
N TYR A 528 4.93 15.31 -3.54
CA TYR A 528 5.87 16.15 -4.27
C TYR A 528 6.99 16.66 -3.36
N GLN A 529 8.21 16.61 -3.85
CA GLN A 529 9.34 17.33 -3.27
C GLN A 529 10.17 17.92 -4.39
N ARG A 530 10.44 19.22 -4.37
CA ARG A 530 11.30 19.84 -5.37
C ARG A 530 12.66 19.12 -5.37
N GLN A 531 12.94 18.34 -6.41
CA GLN A 531 14.24 17.75 -6.62
C GLN A 531 15.10 18.74 -7.41
N GLY A 532 16.30 19.02 -6.91
CA GLY A 532 17.29 19.77 -7.67
C GLY A 532 17.64 18.97 -8.93
N ILE A 533 17.74 19.66 -10.06
CA ILE A 533 18.23 19.08 -11.33
C ILE A 533 19.68 18.58 -11.18
N GLN A 534 20.42 19.15 -10.22
CA GLN A 534 21.81 18.80 -9.95
C GLN A 534 21.89 17.77 -8.83
N MET A 535 22.06 16.51 -9.20
CA MET A 535 22.50 15.47 -8.26
C MET A 535 24.02 15.45 -8.21
N ARG A 536 24.60 15.11 -7.05
CA ARG A 536 26.04 14.88 -6.95
C ARG A 536 26.29 13.41 -6.68
N VAL A 537 26.89 12.71 -7.64
CA VAL A 537 27.29 11.32 -7.49
C VAL A 537 28.76 11.30 -7.09
N ARG A 538 29.08 10.58 -6.01
CA ARG A 538 30.47 10.40 -5.53
C ARG A 538 30.82 8.93 -5.61
N CYS A 539 31.85 8.61 -6.38
CA CYS A 539 32.43 7.27 -6.46
C CYS A 539 33.72 7.25 -5.66
N ARG A 540 33.84 6.31 -4.71
CA ARG A 540 35.05 6.10 -3.91
C ARG A 540 35.56 4.68 -4.11
N ILE A 541 36.88 4.54 -4.20
CA ILE A 541 37.55 3.25 -4.11
C ILE A 541 38.44 3.31 -2.87
N LEU A 542 38.26 2.33 -2.00
CA LEU A 542 38.98 2.20 -0.74
C LEU A 542 39.90 0.99 -0.85
N ASN A 543 41.09 1.08 -0.25
CA ASN A 543 41.90 -0.08 0.00
C ASN A 543 41.24 -0.89 1.13
N ALA A 544 40.85 -2.13 0.83
CA ALA A 544 40.15 -2.97 1.80
C ALA A 544 41.01 -3.34 3.02
N SER A 545 42.35 -3.41 2.88
CA SER A 545 43.23 -3.82 3.98
C SER A 545 43.65 -2.65 4.89
N SER A 546 43.82 -1.45 4.33
CA SER A 546 44.23 -0.26 5.11
C SER A 546 43.10 0.72 5.40
N GLY A 547 41.98 0.63 4.68
CA GLY A 547 40.89 1.62 4.73
C GLY A 547 41.20 2.92 3.98
N ASP A 548 42.38 3.06 3.39
CA ASP A 548 42.82 4.29 2.73
C ASP A 548 42.02 4.57 1.46
N LEU A 549 41.80 5.86 1.18
CA LEU A 549 41.12 6.34 0.00
C LEU A 549 42.07 6.30 -1.20
N VAL A 550 41.80 5.40 -2.15
CA VAL A 550 42.59 5.22 -3.38
C VAL A 550 42.05 6.08 -4.51
N TYR A 551 40.73 6.27 -4.55
CA TYR A 551 40.05 7.07 -5.57
C TYR A 551 38.86 7.78 -4.94
N ASP A 552 38.68 9.05 -5.31
CA ASP A 552 37.54 9.84 -4.88
C ASP A 552 37.19 10.89 -5.92
N VAL A 553 36.09 10.67 -6.61
CA VAL A 553 35.59 11.64 -7.58
C VAL A 553 34.12 11.89 -7.30
N SER A 554 33.79 13.17 -7.27
CA SER A 554 32.42 13.65 -7.15
C SER A 554 32.06 14.45 -8.38
N LYS A 555 30.98 14.04 -9.07
CA LYS A 555 30.48 14.74 -10.26
C LYS A 555 29.04 15.17 -10.06
N VAL A 556 28.73 16.36 -10.57
CA VAL A 556 27.36 16.82 -10.73
C VAL A 556 26.77 16.13 -11.96
N VAL A 557 25.60 15.55 -11.78
CA VAL A 557 24.75 14.96 -12.83
C VAL A 557 23.55 15.87 -12.94
N THR A 558 23.29 16.35 -14.15
CA THR A 558 22.18 17.25 -14.50
C THR A 558 21.15 16.55 -15.34
#